data_AF-A0A962Y2M6-F1
#
_entry.id   AF-A0A962Y2M6-F1
#
_cell.length_a   1.000
_cell.length_b   1.000
_cell.length_c   1.000
_cell.angle_alpha   90.00
_cell.angle_beta   90.00
_cell.angle_gamma   90.00
#
_symmetry.space_group_name_H-M   'P 1'
#
loop_
_entity.id
_entity.type
_entity.pdbx_description
1 polymer ?
#
loop_
_entity_poly.entity_id
_entity_poly.type
_entity_poly.pdbx_seq_one_letter_code
_entity_poly.pdbx_strand_id
1 'polypeptide(L)'
;MPAWLSGKSATTGTATESAGDTHLSLARESLRELLSDERVPQEIRALLAEDYQQVQAMLDKLEHGHIHIAVFGRVSVGKSALVNALLGEQRFSTSPLHGETRTVQSGQWREFHDGNVYLIDTPGIN
;
A
#
# COMPACT_ATOMS: atom_id res chain seq x y z
N MET A 1 -27.75 -18.28 -4.32
CA MET A 1 -26.93 -17.11 -4.68
C MET A 1 -26.77 -16.26 -3.42
N PRO A 2 -25.56 -15.93 -2.96
CA PRO A 2 -25.37 -15.22 -1.70
C PRO A 2 -25.76 -13.73 -1.85
N ALA A 3 -26.37 -13.18 -0.81
CA ALA A 3 -27.17 -11.95 -0.81
C ALA A 3 -26.39 -10.62 -0.84
N TRP A 4 -25.12 -10.61 -1.27
CA TRP A 4 -24.26 -9.42 -1.24
C TRP A 4 -24.20 -8.63 -2.57
N LEU A 5 -24.97 -9.06 -3.59
CA LEU A 5 -24.97 -8.44 -4.94
C LEU A 5 -26.13 -7.46 -5.20
N SER A 6 -26.91 -7.04 -4.20
CA SER A 6 -27.96 -6.02 -4.41
C SER A 6 -27.52 -4.66 -3.89
N GLY A 7 -27.17 -3.78 -4.83
CA GLY A 7 -26.88 -2.38 -4.58
C GLY A 7 -28.06 -1.64 -3.94
N LYS A 8 -27.73 -0.70 -3.05
CA LYS A 8 -28.63 0.37 -2.64
C LYS A 8 -28.04 1.71 -3.09
N SER A 9 -28.88 2.40 -3.85
CA SER A 9 -28.73 3.73 -4.41
C SER A 9 -28.36 4.78 -3.37
N ALA A 10 -27.67 5.81 -3.86
CA ALA A 10 -27.18 6.99 -3.18
C ALA A 10 -28.21 7.65 -2.24
N THR A 11 -27.76 7.93 -1.02
CA THR A 11 -28.32 8.96 -0.16
C THR A 11 -27.21 9.97 0.11
N THR A 12 -27.31 11.15 -0.49
CA THR A 12 -26.50 12.32 -0.17
C THR A 12 -26.80 12.75 1.27
N GLY A 13 -26.01 12.25 2.20
CA GLY A 13 -25.90 12.79 3.55
C GLY A 13 -24.55 13.48 3.68
N THR A 14 -24.54 14.74 4.10
CA THR A 14 -23.34 15.46 4.54
C THR A 14 -22.61 14.59 5.57
N ALA A 15 -21.51 13.97 5.16
CA ALA A 15 -20.70 13.14 6.02
C ALA A 15 -20.08 14.03 7.10
N THR A 16 -20.48 13.83 8.35
CA THR A 16 -19.70 14.23 9.51
C THR A 16 -18.33 13.57 9.34
N GLU A 17 -17.29 14.37 9.04
CA GLU A 17 -15.91 13.88 8.97
C GLU A 17 -15.61 13.09 10.26
N SER A 18 -15.30 11.80 10.12
CA SER A 18 -14.96 10.99 11.28
C SER A 18 -13.60 11.45 11.81
N ALA A 19 -13.33 11.24 13.10
CA ALA A 19 -12.01 11.56 13.66
C ALA A 19 -10.84 10.94 12.85
N GLY A 20 -11.07 9.80 12.21
CA GLY A 20 -10.11 9.15 11.30
C GLY A 20 -9.80 9.99 10.05
N ASP A 21 -10.81 10.63 9.47
CA ASP A 21 -10.64 11.49 8.28
C ASP A 21 -9.84 12.75 8.64
N THR A 22 -10.05 13.30 9.85
CA THR A 22 -9.28 14.44 10.36
C THR A 22 -7.79 14.11 10.51
N HIS A 23 -7.47 12.97 11.13
CA HIS A 23 -6.06 12.56 11.31
C HIS A 23 -5.36 12.28 9.99
N LEU A 24 -6.05 11.64 9.04
CA LEU A 24 -5.52 11.37 7.70
C LEU A 24 -5.23 12.67 6.95
N SER A 25 -6.13 13.64 7.04
CA SER A 25 -5.95 14.96 6.41
C SER A 25 -4.74 15.70 6.98
N LEU A 26 -4.57 15.70 8.31
CA LEU A 26 -3.41 16.30 8.98
C LEU A 26 -2.09 15.62 8.57
N ALA A 27 -2.06 14.30 8.51
CA ALA A 27 -0.87 13.54 8.10
C ALA A 27 -0.47 13.89 6.66
N ARG A 28 -1.44 13.92 5.73
CA ARG A 28 -1.21 14.29 4.34
C ARG A 28 -0.66 15.71 4.20
N GLU A 29 -1.21 16.67 4.93
CA GLU A 29 -0.74 18.05 4.87
C GLU A 29 0.69 18.18 5.42
N SER A 30 0.98 17.54 6.55
CA SER A 30 2.32 17.51 7.14
C SER A 30 3.37 16.93 6.19
N LEU A 31 3.04 15.86 5.46
CA LEU A 31 3.94 15.27 4.46
C LEU A 31 4.18 16.21 3.28
N ARG A 32 3.16 16.93 2.80
CA ARG A 32 3.32 17.93 1.72
C ARG A 32 4.22 19.07 2.15
N GLU A 33 4.00 19.62 3.34
CA GLU A 33 4.82 20.68 3.89
C GLU A 33 6.28 20.25 3.95
N LEU A 34 6.57 19.05 4.48
CA LEU A 34 7.93 18.52 4.56
C LEU A 34 8.59 18.38 3.17
N LEU A 35 7.87 17.83 2.19
CA LEU A 35 8.41 17.66 0.83
C LEU A 35 8.69 19.00 0.14
N SER A 36 7.83 19.99 0.40
CA SER A 36 7.92 21.34 -0.18
C SER A 36 8.85 22.31 0.58
N ASP A 37 9.47 21.91 1.68
CA ASP A 37 10.24 22.82 2.56
C ASP A 37 11.50 23.40 1.90
N GLU A 38 11.38 24.59 1.30
CA GLU A 38 12.46 25.28 0.60
C GLU A 38 13.64 25.67 1.50
N ARG A 39 13.51 25.58 2.84
CA ARG A 39 14.61 25.86 3.78
C ARG A 39 15.70 24.79 3.72
N VAL A 40 15.39 23.60 3.21
CA VAL A 40 16.35 22.50 3.07
C VAL A 40 17.12 22.67 1.76
N PRO A 41 18.45 22.91 1.81
CA PRO A 41 19.26 23.08 0.60
C PRO A 41 19.22 21.85 -0.32
N GLN A 42 19.34 22.05 -1.63
CA GLN A 42 19.29 20.97 -2.62
C GLN A 42 20.37 19.90 -2.38
N GLU A 43 21.55 20.29 -1.91
CA GLU A 43 22.64 19.38 -1.55
C GLU A 43 22.23 18.40 -0.45
N ILE A 44 21.54 18.88 0.59
CA ILE A 44 21.04 18.05 1.68
C ILE A 44 19.90 17.15 1.20
N ARG A 45 19.00 17.66 0.34
CA ARG A 45 17.95 16.85 -0.29
C ARG A 45 18.53 15.72 -1.13
N ALA A 46 19.63 15.96 -1.83
CA ALA A 46 20.32 14.93 -2.60
C ALA A 46 20.96 13.86 -1.71
N LEU A 47 21.55 14.24 -0.58
CA LEU A 47 22.09 13.29 0.40
C LEU A 47 21.00 12.41 1.04
N LEU A 48 19.79 12.94 1.19
CA LEU A 48 18.63 12.27 1.78
C LEU A 48 17.64 11.76 0.72
N ALA A 49 18.08 11.55 -0.52
CA ALA A 49 17.17 11.24 -1.63
C ALA A 49 16.28 10.02 -1.37
N GLU A 50 16.82 8.96 -0.76
CA GLU A 50 16.06 7.76 -0.41
C GLU A 50 14.97 8.05 0.63
N ASP A 51 15.26 8.88 1.63
CA ASP A 51 14.28 9.26 2.65
C ASP A 51 13.15 10.10 2.04
N TYR A 52 13.48 11.06 1.17
CA TYR A 52 12.49 11.86 0.45
C TYR A 52 11.62 10.99 -0.47
N GLN A 53 12.20 9.97 -1.12
CA GLN A 53 11.44 9.00 -1.91
C GLN A 53 10.46 8.20 -1.04
N GLN A 54 10.86 7.82 0.18
CA GLN A 54 9.97 7.13 1.11
C GLN A 54 8.81 8.04 1.57
N VAL A 55 9.09 9.30 1.92
CA VAL A 55 8.06 10.28 2.29
C VAL A 55 7.08 10.52 1.14
N GLN A 56 7.58 10.72 -0.08
CA GLN A 56 6.74 10.86 -1.27
C GLN A 56 5.84 9.64 -1.46
N ALA A 57 6.40 8.43 -1.33
CA ALA A 57 5.61 7.20 -1.43
C ALA A 57 4.57 7.04 -0.31
N MET A 58 4.79 7.64 0.87
CA MET A 58 3.75 7.71 1.92
C MET A 58 2.63 8.67 1.52
N LEU A 59 2.97 9.87 1.03
CA LEU A 59 2.00 10.85 0.58
C LEU A 59 1.13 10.29 -0.55
N ASP A 60 1.75 9.66 -1.54
CA ASP A 60 1.04 9.06 -2.68
C ASP A 60 0.01 8.03 -2.21
N LYS A 61 0.35 7.20 -1.20
CA LYS A 61 -0.60 6.23 -0.63
C LYS A 61 -1.83 6.90 0.00
N LEU A 62 -1.62 8.03 0.68
CA LEU A 62 -2.71 8.76 1.33
C LEU A 62 -3.60 9.48 0.30
N GLU A 63 -3.01 10.07 -0.75
CA GLU A 63 -3.74 10.84 -1.76
C GLU A 63 -4.55 9.96 -2.71
N HIS A 64 -4.00 8.81 -3.09
CA HIS A 64 -4.64 7.90 -4.04
C HIS A 64 -5.51 6.83 -3.36
N GLY A 65 -5.67 6.90 -2.03
CA GLY A 65 -6.48 5.96 -1.27
C GLY A 65 -6.03 4.51 -1.47
N HIS A 66 -4.73 4.26 -1.44
CA HIS A 66 -4.20 2.93 -1.71
C HIS A 66 -4.66 1.92 -0.66
N ILE A 67 -5.33 0.85 -1.09
CA ILE A 67 -5.70 -0.27 -0.23
C ILE A 67 -4.55 -1.27 -0.25
N HIS A 68 -3.89 -1.42 0.89
CA HIS A 68 -2.80 -2.35 1.05
C HIS A 68 -3.28 -3.64 1.73
N ILE A 69 -3.20 -4.76 1.02
CA ILE A 69 -3.58 -6.08 1.53
C ILE A 69 -2.30 -6.87 1.78
N ALA A 70 -1.98 -7.09 3.06
CA ALA A 70 -0.80 -7.86 3.46
C ALA A 70 -1.14 -9.32 3.73
N VAL A 71 -0.37 -10.22 3.12
CA VAL A 71 -0.51 -11.68 3.28
C VAL A 71 0.51 -12.17 4.29
N PHE A 72 0.01 -12.73 5.40
CA PHE A 72 0.82 -13.30 6.48
C PHE A 72 0.55 -14.80 6.65
N GLY A 73 1.50 -15.51 7.25
CA GLY A 73 1.35 -16.94 7.57
C GLY A 73 2.69 -17.63 7.73
N ARG A 74 2.65 -18.94 8.02
CA ARG A 74 3.87 -19.75 8.24
C ARG A 74 4.82 -19.73 7.04
N VAL A 75 6.08 -20.05 7.28
CA VAL A 75 7.05 -20.28 6.21
C VAL A 75 6.58 -21.45 5.33
N SER A 76 6.79 -21.35 4.01
CA SER A 76 6.48 -22.40 3.02
C SER A 76 5.01 -22.79 2.83
N VAL A 77 4.04 -21.96 3.23
CA VAL A 77 2.59 -22.22 2.98
C VAL A 77 2.08 -21.71 1.63
N GLY A 78 2.95 -21.23 0.75
CA GLY A 78 2.58 -20.75 -0.58
C GLY A 78 2.10 -19.30 -0.67
N LYS A 79 2.41 -18.45 0.31
CA LYS A 79 2.03 -17.02 0.33
C LYS A 79 2.44 -16.29 -0.97
N SER A 80 3.73 -16.29 -1.29
CA SER A 80 4.27 -15.63 -2.49
C SER A 80 3.69 -16.19 -3.79
N ALA A 81 3.41 -17.50 -3.84
CA ALA A 81 2.76 -18.12 -4.99
C ALA A 81 1.31 -17.62 -5.18
N LEU A 82 0.55 -17.50 -4.08
CA LEU A 82 -0.79 -16.92 -4.10
C LEU A 82 -0.74 -15.45 -4.55
N VAL A 83 0.18 -14.65 -4.00
CA VAL A 83 0.26 -13.23 -4.37
C VAL A 83 0.65 -13.08 -5.86
N ASN A 84 1.62 -13.84 -6.36
CA ASN A 84 1.95 -13.85 -7.80
C ASN A 84 0.74 -14.22 -8.67
N ALA A 85 -0.04 -15.23 -8.27
CA ALA A 85 -1.24 -15.65 -8.99
C ALA A 85 -2.29 -14.53 -9.05
N LEU A 86 -2.50 -13.80 -7.94
CA LEU A 86 -3.41 -12.66 -7.91
C LEU A 86 -2.90 -11.47 -8.74
N LEU A 87 -1.59 -11.24 -8.78
CA LEU A 87 -1.00 -10.17 -9.59
C LEU A 87 -0.98 -10.48 -11.09
N GLY A 88 -1.11 -11.76 -11.47
CA GLY A 88 -0.97 -12.21 -12.86
C GLY A 88 0.47 -12.18 -13.39
N GLU A 89 1.48 -11.96 -12.54
CA GLU A 89 2.90 -11.90 -12.90
C GLU A 89 3.78 -12.57 -11.85
N GLN A 90 4.95 -13.10 -12.25
CA GLN A 90 5.97 -13.58 -11.31
C GLN A 90 6.77 -12.42 -10.74
N ARG A 91 6.22 -11.77 -9.72
CA ARG A 91 6.84 -10.61 -9.06
C ARG A 91 7.71 -10.99 -7.88
N PHE A 92 7.29 -11.99 -7.09
CA PHE A 92 7.99 -12.43 -5.88
C PHE A 92 8.71 -13.76 -6.12
N SER A 93 9.88 -13.92 -5.50
CA SER A 93 10.63 -15.17 -5.55
C SER A 93 9.82 -16.32 -4.94
N THR A 94 9.77 -17.44 -5.64
CA THR A 94 9.17 -18.69 -5.15
C THR A 94 10.14 -19.83 -5.37
N SER A 95 10.44 -20.59 -4.32
CA SER A 95 11.29 -21.77 -4.36
C SER A 95 10.70 -22.88 -3.49
N PRO A 96 10.92 -24.16 -3.85
CA PRO A 96 10.64 -25.27 -2.95
C PRO A 96 11.53 -25.26 -1.69
N LEU A 97 12.63 -24.51 -1.70
CA LEU A 97 13.44 -24.27 -0.51
C LEU A 97 12.75 -23.24 0.40
N HIS A 98 12.72 -23.50 1.71
CA HIS A 98 12.06 -22.60 2.66
C HIS A 98 12.82 -21.27 2.82
N GLY A 99 12.11 -20.19 3.13
CA GLY A 99 12.72 -18.91 3.55
C GLY A 99 13.18 -17.99 2.42
N GLU A 100 12.52 -18.03 1.25
CA GLU A 100 12.78 -17.12 0.14
C GLU A 100 12.34 -15.67 0.41
N THR A 101 11.17 -15.48 1.02
CA THR A 101 10.66 -14.14 1.36
C THR A 101 11.40 -13.59 2.58
N ARG A 102 12.48 -12.85 2.33
CA ARG A 102 13.34 -12.25 3.37
C ARG A 102 12.99 -10.79 3.68
N THR A 103 12.33 -10.11 2.75
CA THR A 103 11.92 -8.71 2.88
C THR A 103 10.46 -8.56 2.48
N VAL A 104 9.83 -7.49 2.97
CA VAL A 104 8.47 -7.12 2.56
C VAL A 104 8.55 -6.53 1.15
N GLN A 105 7.75 -7.06 0.24
CA GLN A 105 7.64 -6.56 -1.12
C GLN A 105 6.17 -6.35 -1.49
N SER A 106 5.90 -5.44 -2.42
CA SER A 106 4.52 -5.13 -2.85
C SER A 106 4.38 -5.07 -4.37
N GLY A 107 3.17 -5.36 -4.86
CA GLY A 107 2.79 -5.23 -6.26
C GLY A 107 1.39 -4.66 -6.41
N GLN A 108 1.17 -3.84 -7.43
CA GLN A 108 -0.14 -3.28 -7.75
C GLN A 108 -1.01 -4.36 -8.39
N TRP A 109 -2.22 -4.57 -7.86
CA TRP A 109 -3.17 -5.53 -8.40
C TRP A 109 -3.92 -4.90 -9.58
N ARG A 110 -3.34 -5.04 -10.78
CA ARG A 110 -3.85 -4.40 -12.01
C ARG A 110 -5.26 -4.85 -12.41
N GLU A 111 -5.69 -6.04 -12.01
CA GLU A 111 -7.02 -6.57 -12.33
C GLU A 111 -8.14 -5.93 -11.49
N PHE A 112 -7.81 -5.22 -10.40
CA PHE A 112 -8.79 -4.49 -9.61
C PHE A 112 -9.09 -3.13 -10.25
N HIS A 113 -10.37 -2.88 -10.54
CA HIS A 113 -10.84 -1.78 -11.39
C HIS A 113 -10.32 -0.38 -11.03
N ASP A 114 -10.16 -0.07 -9.74
CA ASP A 114 -9.71 1.25 -9.28
C ASP A 114 -8.18 1.43 -9.28
N GLY A 115 -7.40 0.36 -9.56
CA GLY A 115 -5.94 0.42 -9.63
C GLY A 115 -5.22 0.82 -8.34
N ASN A 116 -5.94 1.06 -7.25
CA ASN A 116 -5.42 1.51 -5.96
C ASN A 116 -5.14 0.37 -4.98
N VAL A 117 -5.32 -0.89 -5.40
CA VAL A 117 -5.08 -2.05 -4.53
C VAL A 117 -3.67 -2.58 -4.71
N TYR A 118 -2.95 -2.73 -3.61
CA TYR A 118 -1.60 -3.28 -3.57
C TYR A 118 -1.59 -4.54 -2.71
N LEU A 119 -1.01 -5.60 -3.25
CA LEU A 119 -0.77 -6.84 -2.50
C LEU A 119 0.65 -6.84 -1.95
N ILE A 120 0.78 -7.17 -0.68
CA ILE A 120 2.05 -7.18 0.04
C ILE A 120 2.38 -8.62 0.45
N ASP A 121 3.51 -9.12 -0.04
CA ASP A 121 4.09 -10.39 0.42
C ASP A 121 5.03 -10.13 1.59
N THR A 122 4.88 -10.92 2.65
CA THR A 122 5.62 -10.76 3.90
C THR A 122 6.40 -12.03 4.25
N PRO A 123 7.55 -11.89 4.96
CA PRO A 123 8.26 -13.04 5.49
C PRO A 123 7.35 -13.96 6.31
N GLY A 124 7.59 -15.27 6.21
CA GLY A 124 6.84 -16.23 7.02
C GLY A 124 7.17 -16.09 8.51
N ILE A 125 6.15 -16.28 9.35
CA ILE A 125 6.30 -16.29 10.81
C ILE A 125 6.46 -17.74 11.28
N ASN A 126 7.39 -18.00 12.21
CA ASN A 126 7.63 -19.34 12.79
C ASN A 126 6.91 -19.52 14.12
#